data_AF-A0A1P8Q2K8-F1
#
_entry.id   AF-A0A1P8Q2K8-F1
#
_cell.length_a   1.000
_cell.length_b   1.000
_cell.length_c   1.000
_cell.angle_alpha   90.00
_cell.angle_beta   90.00
_cell.angle_gamma   90.00
#
_symmetry.space_group_name_H-M   'P 1'
#
loop_
_entity.id
_entity.type
_entity.pdbx_description
1 polymer ?
#
loop_
_entity_poly.entity_id
_entity_poly.type
_entity_poly.pdbx_seq_one_letter_code
_entity_poly.pdbx_strand_id
1 'polypeptide(L)' 'MNYKQIYKAQIDDLFNDQSHSIIKMVIYINKRYEKMPDDFKEASKKLKDYEKNEIITRAYINYEFDKHA' A
#
# COMPACT_ATOMS: atom_id res chain seq x y z
N MET A 1 -0.41 -15.82 9.68
CA MET A 1 -0.89 -14.65 8.92
C MET A 1 0.30 -13.97 8.26
N ASN A 2 0.28 -13.77 6.94
CA ASN A 2 1.40 -13.14 6.22
C ASN A 2 1.16 -11.62 6.11
N TYR A 3 1.64 -10.87 7.11
CA TYR A 3 1.42 -9.42 7.18
C TYR A 3 1.96 -8.67 5.96
N LYS A 4 3.06 -9.12 5.36
CA LYS A 4 3.60 -8.51 4.13
C LYS A 4 2.66 -8.65 2.95
N GLN A 5 2.09 -9.84 2.76
CA GLN A 5 1.14 -10.08 1.66
C GLN A 5 -0.16 -9.29 1.85
N ILE A 6 -0.70 -9.24 3.07
CA ILE A 6 -1.91 -8.47 3.38
C ILE A 6 -1.68 -6.97 3.13
N TYR A 7 -0.59 -6.43 3.66
CA TYR A 7 -0.25 -5.02 3.45
C TYR A 7 -0.03 -4.71 1.97
N LYS A 8 0.70 -5.58 1.25
CA LYS A 8 0.94 -5.43 -0.19
C LYS A 8 -0.36 -5.43 -0.99
N ALA A 9 -1.25 -6.40 -0.79
CA ALA A 9 -2.51 -6.47 -1.52
C ALA A 9 -3.33 -5.19 -1.36
N GLN A 10 -3.46 -4.70 -0.13
CA GLN A 10 -4.20 -3.46 0.13
C GLN A 10 -3.52 -2.22 -0.48
N ILE A 11 -2.18 -2.15 -0.47
CA ILE A 11 -1.43 -1.05 -1.10
C ILE A 11 -1.64 -1.07 -2.62
N ASP A 12 -1.56 -2.23 -3.26
CA ASP A 12 -1.76 -2.35 -4.71
C ASP A 12 -3.19 -1.91 -5.09
N ASP A 13 -4.21 -2.37 -4.36
CA ASP A 13 -5.61 -1.97 -4.57
C ASP A 13 -5.82 -0.46 -4.41
N LEU A 14 -5.33 0.11 -3.30
CA LEU A 14 -5.47 1.55 -3.04
C LEU A 14 -4.66 2.38 -4.03
N PHE A 15 -3.52 1.90 -4.48
CA PHE A 15 -2.70 2.58 -5.47
C PHE A 15 -3.45 2.70 -6.81
N ASN A 16 -4.09 1.61 -7.24
CA ASN A 16 -4.95 1.59 -8.42
C ASN A 16 -6.17 2.53 -8.25
N ASP A 17 -6.88 2.42 -7.12
CA ASP A 17 -8.04 3.27 -6.81
C ASP A 17 -7.70 4.76 -6.78
N GLN A 18 -6.49 5.10 -6.35
CA GLN A 18 -6.01 6.48 -6.27
C GLN A 18 -5.27 6.93 -7.54
N SER A 19 -5.57 6.29 -8.67
CA SER A 19 -5.04 6.65 -10.00
C SER A 19 -3.52 6.60 -10.06
N HIS A 20 -2.93 5.56 -9.47
CA HIS A 20 -1.48 5.32 -9.43
C HIS A 20 -0.69 6.48 -8.80
N SER A 21 -1.30 7.19 -7.84
CA SER A 21 -0.65 8.28 -7.11
C SER A 21 -0.33 7.87 -5.68
N ILE A 22 0.97 7.71 -5.37
CA ILE A 22 1.45 7.39 -4.02
C ILE A 22 0.95 8.43 -3.01
N ILE A 23 1.01 9.71 -3.38
CA ILE A 23 0.60 10.82 -2.50
C ILE A 23 -0.88 10.69 -2.14
N LYS A 24 -1.77 10.49 -3.14
CA LYS A 24 -3.20 10.34 -2.88
C LYS A 24 -3.51 9.11 -2.04
N MET A 25 -2.85 7.99 -2.33
CA MET A 25 -2.97 6.75 -1.55
C MET A 25 -2.58 6.96 -0.09
N VAL A 26 -1.42 7.56 0.19
CA VAL A 26 -0.96 7.81 1.56
C VAL A 26 -1.90 8.76 2.30
N ILE A 27 -2.38 9.82 1.63
CA ILE A 27 -3.39 10.73 2.21
C ILE A 27 -4.69 9.97 2.51
N TYR A 28 -5.15 9.09 1.62
CA TYR A 28 -6.35 8.30 1.81
C TYR A 28 -6.20 7.37 3.04
N ILE A 29 -5.08 6.63 3.13
CA ILE A 29 -4.78 5.75 4.26
C ILE A 29 -4.81 6.53 5.56
N ASN A 30 -4.10 7.66 5.64
CA ASN A 30 -4.04 8.47 6.85
C ASN A 30 -5.41 9.02 7.28
N LYS A 31 -6.24 9.46 6.32
CA LYS A 31 -7.58 10.00 6.61
C LYS A 31 -8.61 8.93 6.96
N ARG A 32 -8.43 7.70 6.47
CA ARG A 32 -9.42 6.62 6.57
C ARG A 32 -8.91 5.41 7.35
N TYR A 33 -7.78 5.53 8.04
CA TYR A 33 -7.10 4.41 8.70
C TYR A 33 -8.05 3.58 9.58
N GLU A 34 -8.89 4.24 10.39
CA GLU A 34 -9.82 3.52 11.27
C GLU A 34 -10.88 2.69 10.52
N LYS A 35 -11.22 3.11 9.30
CA LYS A 35 -12.19 2.43 8.42
C LYS A 35 -11.53 1.36 7.54
N MET A 36 -10.22 1.19 7.62
CA MET A 36 -9.52 0.14 6.89
C MET A 36 -9.83 -1.23 7.49
N PRO A 37 -9.69 -2.30 6.68
CA PRO A 37 -9.79 -3.69 7.17
C PRO A 37 -8.90 -3.95 8.40
N ASP A 38 -9.40 -4.76 9.33
CA ASP A 38 -8.70 -5.04 10.60
C ASP A 38 -7.36 -5.75 10.38
N ASP A 39 -7.31 -6.65 9.40
CA ASP A 39 -6.09 -7.35 8.97
C ASP A 39 -5.05 -6.40 8.38
N PHE A 40 -5.46 -5.40 7.60
CA PHE A 40 -4.58 -4.33 7.13
C PHE A 40 -4.04 -3.49 8.28
N LYS A 41 -4.91 -3.07 9.20
CA LYS A 41 -4.49 -2.28 10.38
C LYS A 41 -3.49 -3.07 11.23
N GLU A 42 -3.73 -4.36 11.44
CA GLU A 42 -2.80 -5.24 12.14
C GLU A 42 -1.47 -5.39 11.39
N ALA A 43 -1.51 -5.67 10.09
CA ALA A 43 -0.31 -5.77 9.27
C ALA A 43 0.51 -4.47 9.30
N SER A 44 -0.14 -3.31 9.17
CA SER A 44 0.49 -2.00 9.24
C SER A 44 1.18 -1.72 10.58
N LYS A 45 0.67 -2.28 11.69
CA LYS A 45 1.27 -2.16 13.03
C LYS A 45 2.44 -3.13 13.23
N LYS A 46 2.38 -4.32 12.62
CA LYS A 46 3.40 -5.38 12.75
C LYS A 46 4.62 -5.15 11.87
N LEU A 47 4.44 -4.55 10.69
CA LEU A 47 5.52 -4.26 9.76
C LEU A 47 6.32 -3.03 10.20
N LYS A 48 7.64 -3.11 10.01
CA LYS A 48 8.54 -1.97 10.21
C LYS A 48 8.38 -0.95 9.07
N ASP A 49 8.76 0.29 9.33
CA ASP A 49 8.63 1.37 8.34
C ASP A 49 9.38 1.07 7.03
N TYR A 50 10.57 0.47 7.10
CA TYR A 50 11.31 0.11 5.89
C TYR A 50 10.57 -0.95 5.05
N GLU A 51 9.84 -1.89 5.68
CA GLU A 51 9.10 -2.93 4.97
C GLU A 51 7.87 -2.34 4.27
N LYS A 52 7.18 -1.41 4.94
CA LYS A 52 6.06 -0.67 4.36
C LYS A 52 6.52 0.20 3.19
N ASN A 53 7.63 0.91 3.35
CA ASN A 53 8.21 1.76 2.31
C ASN A 53 8.68 0.97 1.10
N GLU A 54 9.29 -0.21 1.31
CA GLU A 54 9.66 -1.12 0.23
C GLU A 54 8.44 -1.53 -0.59
N ILE A 55 7.34 -1.92 0.07
CA ILE A 55 6.10 -2.32 -0.61
C ILE A 55 5.52 -1.17 -1.43
N ILE A 56 5.41 0.03 -0.84
CA ILE A 56 4.88 1.22 -1.54
C ILE A 56 5.76 1.58 -2.75
N THR A 57 7.08 1.51 -2.60
CA THR A 57 8.03 1.83 -3.67
C THR A 57 7.93 0.81 -4.81
N ARG A 58 7.81 -0.49 -4.49
CA ARG A 58 7.61 -1.55 -5.48
C ARG A 58 6.32 -1.39 -6.28
N ALA A 59 5.22 -0.99 -5.63
CA ALA A 59 3.96 -0.73 -6.33
C ALA A 59 4.11 0.35 -7.42
N TYR A 60 4.83 1.44 -7.10
CA TYR A 60 5.14 2.49 -8.07
C TYR A 60 6.07 2.02 -9.19
N ILE A 61 7.17 1.35 -8.83
CA ILE A 61 8.15 0.85 -9.81
C ILE A 61 7.48 -0.09 -10.82
N ASN A 62 6.66 -1.04 -10.35
CA ASN A 62 5.96 -1.99 -11.21
C ASN A 62 5.04 -1.26 -12.21
N TYR A 63 4.27 -0.28 -11.73
CA TYR A 63 3.41 0.53 -12.60
C TYR A 63 4.20 1.30 -13.67
N GLU A 64 5.33 1.93 -13.30
CA GLU A 64 6.16 2.64 -14.28
C GLU A 64 6.78 1.68 -15.30
N PHE A 65 7.20 0.49 -14.88
CA PHE A 65 7.66 -0.55 -15.82
C PHE A 65 6.55 -0.99 -16.78
N ASP A 66 5.36 -1.31 -16.26
CA ASP A 66 4.23 -1.80 -17.08
C ASP A 66 3.72 -0.74 -18.07
N LYS A 67 3.80 0.55 -17.72
CA LYS A 67 3.43 1.66 -18.61
C LYS A 67 4.38 1.84 -19.79
N HIS A 68 5.62 1.38 -19.66
CA HIS A 68 6.70 1.59 -20.62
C HIS A 68 7.20 0.30 -21.29
N ALA A 69 6.56 -0.84 -21.01
CA ALA A 69 6.78 -2.13 -21.65
C ALA A 69 5.95 -2.28 -22.94
#